data_AF-C7G6F9-F1
#
_entry.id   AF-C7G6F9-F1
#
_cell.length_a   1.000
_cell.length_b   1.000
_cell.length_c   1.000
_cell.angle_alpha   90.00
_cell.angle_beta   90.00
_cell.angle_gamma   90.00
#
_symmetry.space_group_name_H-M   'P 1'
#
loop_
_entity.id
_entity.type
_entity.pdbx_description
1 polymer ?
#
loop_
_entity_poly.entity_id
_entity_poly.type
_entity_poly.pdbx_seq_one_letter_code
_entity_poly.pdbx_strand_id
1 'polypeptide(L)'
;KHYQAFIEKLMQLYPKAQIILATTILCHDKSWDRSIDEVCTRIGSERVHHFLYTKNGSGTPGHIRIPEAEQMSDELAAYINSLGDAVWES
;
A
#
# COMPACT_ATOMS: atom_id res chain seq x y z
N LYS A 1 10.40 13.53 -0.24
CA LYS A 1 11.21 13.68 1.01
C LYS A 1 10.35 13.49 2.27
N HIS A 2 9.25 14.23 2.46
CA HIS A 2 8.42 14.07 3.67
C HIS A 2 7.77 12.70 3.83
N TYR A 3 7.23 12.13 2.73
CA TYR A 3 6.59 10.82 2.80
C TYR A 3 7.56 9.71 3.21
N GLN A 4 8.76 9.69 2.61
CA GLN A 4 9.84 8.77 3.04
C GLN A 4 10.16 8.91 4.53
N ALA A 5 10.39 10.14 5.03
CA ALA A 5 10.71 10.37 6.44
C ALA A 5 9.58 9.91 7.37
N PHE A 6 8.33 10.03 6.94
CA PHE A 6 7.18 9.51 7.67
C PHE A 6 7.22 7.98 7.77
N ILE A 7 7.49 7.28 6.66
CA ILE A 7 7.61 5.82 6.65
C ILE A 7 8.78 5.36 7.51
N GLU A 8 9.96 5.99 7.39
CA GLU A 8 11.12 5.69 8.24
C GLU A 8 10.80 5.88 9.73
N LYS A 9 9.99 6.89 10.07
CA LYS A 9 9.55 7.09 11.45
C LYS A 9 8.63 5.97 11.94
N LEU A 10 7.70 5.50 11.11
CA LEU A 10 6.87 4.33 11.43
C LEU A 10 7.72 3.08 11.61
N MET A 11 8.73 2.87 10.76
CA MET A 11 9.65 1.72 10.88
C MET A 11 10.45 1.74 12.17
N GLN A 12 10.80 2.92 12.70
CA GLN A 12 11.47 3.07 14.00
C GLN A 12 10.53 2.75 15.17
N LEU A 13 9.28 3.19 15.10
CA LEU A 13 8.29 2.98 16.16
C LEU A 13 7.77 1.54 16.21
N TYR A 14 7.67 0.89 15.04
CA TYR A 14 7.14 -0.45 14.86
C TYR A 14 8.18 -1.33 14.14
N PRO A 15 9.21 -1.82 14.85
CA PRO A 15 10.36 -2.49 14.23
C PRO A 15 10.00 -3.81 13.52
N LYS A 16 8.90 -4.46 13.93
CA LYS A 16 8.39 -5.71 13.33
C LYS A 16 7.29 -5.48 12.28
N ALA A 17 6.74 -4.27 12.16
CA ALA A 17 5.63 -4.03 11.26
C ALA A 17 6.05 -4.12 9.79
N GLN A 18 5.15 -4.70 8.99
CA GLN A 18 5.11 -4.56 7.54
C GLN A 18 4.32 -3.29 7.20
N ILE A 19 4.86 -2.44 6.35
CA ILE A 19 4.21 -1.18 5.94
C ILE A 19 3.82 -1.31 4.48
N ILE A 20 2.52 -1.30 4.22
CA ILE A 20 1.98 -1.37 2.86
C ILE A 20 1.56 0.04 2.44
N LEU A 21 2.23 0.55 1.41
CA LEU A 21 1.90 1.80 0.76
C LEU A 21 0.96 1.48 -0.41
N ALA A 22 -0.25 2.02 -0.37
CA ALA A 22 -1.23 1.84 -1.42
C ALA A 22 -2.00 3.13 -1.62
N THR A 23 -2.38 3.40 -2.87
CA THR A 23 -3.33 4.45 -3.20
C THR A 23 -4.75 3.85 -3.18
N THR A 24 -5.51 4.03 -4.24
CA THR A 24 -6.92 3.65 -4.31
C THR A 24 -7.32 3.37 -5.74
N ILE A 25 -8.44 2.67 -5.93
CA ILE A 25 -9.03 2.53 -7.25
C ILE A 25 -9.57 3.85 -7.81
N LEU A 26 -9.83 4.87 -6.98
CA LEU A 26 -10.37 6.14 -7.45
C LEU A 26 -9.45 6.79 -8.48
N CYS A 27 -10.04 7.40 -9.52
CA CYS A 27 -9.30 8.02 -10.60
C CYS A 27 -8.25 9.01 -10.07
N HIS A 28 -6.98 8.72 -10.38
CA HIS A 28 -5.85 9.57 -10.04
C HIS A 28 -4.74 9.42 -11.06
N ASP A 29 -3.77 10.33 -11.03
CA ASP A 29 -2.66 10.32 -11.98
C ASP A 29 -1.63 9.24 -11.58
N LYS A 30 -1.20 8.42 -12.54
CA LYS A 30 -0.20 7.35 -12.35
C LYS A 30 1.14 7.84 -11.78
N SER A 31 1.42 9.14 -11.86
CA SER A 31 2.59 9.76 -11.21
C SER A 31 2.57 9.61 -9.70
N TRP A 32 1.41 9.44 -9.07
CA TRP A 32 1.30 9.21 -7.62
C TRP A 32 1.86 7.84 -7.26
N ASP A 33 1.42 6.79 -7.95
CA ASP A 33 1.93 5.43 -7.78
C ASP A 33 3.44 5.38 -8.06
N ARG A 34 3.90 6.03 -9.13
CA ARG A 34 5.34 6.11 -9.44
C ARG A 34 6.13 6.80 -8.32
N SER A 35 5.59 7.87 -7.76
CA SER A 35 6.25 8.59 -6.66
C SER A 35 6.35 7.73 -5.39
N ILE A 36 5.35 6.88 -5.12
CA ILE A 36 5.36 5.91 -4.02
C ILE A 36 6.39 4.82 -4.30
N ASP A 37 6.43 4.31 -5.52
CA ASP A 37 7.40 3.30 -5.96
C ASP A 37 8.85 3.77 -5.79
N GLU A 38 9.14 5.03 -6.17
CA GLU A 38 10.42 5.67 -5.92
C GLU A 38 10.75 5.80 -4.42
N VAL A 39 9.74 5.96 -3.55
CA VAL A 39 9.95 5.99 -2.09
C VAL A 39 10.28 4.58 -1.58
N CYS A 40 9.52 3.56 -1.98
CA CYS A 40 9.84 2.15 -1.66
C CYS A 40 11.26 1.79 -2.09
N THR A 41 11.62 2.11 -3.34
CA THR A 41 12.95 1.83 -3.91
C THR A 41 14.06 2.53 -3.12
N ARG A 42 13.85 3.79 -2.72
CA ARG A 42 14.84 4.53 -1.91
C ARG A 42 14.99 3.99 -0.50
N ILE A 43 13.90 3.54 0.12
CA ILE A 43 13.95 2.91 1.45
C ILE A 43 14.63 1.54 1.36
N GLY A 44 14.37 0.78 0.30
CA GLY A 44 15.08 -0.47 0.00
C GLY A 44 14.91 -1.56 1.07
N SER A 45 13.86 -1.49 1.89
CA SER A 45 13.60 -2.45 2.95
C SER A 45 12.50 -3.42 2.54
N GLU A 46 12.73 -4.71 2.77
CA GLU A 46 11.74 -5.78 2.56
C GLU A 46 10.47 -5.62 3.41
N ARG A 47 10.48 -4.71 4.40
CA ARG A 47 9.31 -4.39 5.22
C ARG A 47 8.42 -3.31 4.64
N VAL A 48 8.83 -2.64 3.57
CA VAL A 48 8.06 -1.56 2.94
C VAL A 48 7.64 -2.00 1.55
N HIS A 49 6.33 -2.12 1.38
CA HIS A 49 5.70 -2.70 0.21
C HIS A 49 4.95 -1.62 -0.57
N HIS A 50 5.01 -1.68 -1.89
CA HIS A 50 4.10 -0.90 -2.73
C HIS A 50 3.07 -1.86 -3.33
N PHE A 51 1.80 -1.68 -2.96
CA PHE A 51 0.70 -2.52 -3.41
C PHE A 51 -0.24 -1.73 -4.31
N LEU A 52 -0.58 -2.32 -5.46
CA LEU A 52 -1.50 -1.76 -6.44
C LEU A 52 -2.70 -2.69 -6.62
N TYR A 53 -3.90 -2.13 -6.50
CA TYR A 53 -5.13 -2.83 -6.83
C TYR A 53 -5.23 -3.09 -8.33
N THR A 54 -5.99 -4.12 -8.72
CA THR A 54 -6.27 -4.45 -10.13
C THR A 54 -6.90 -3.28 -10.89
N LYS A 55 -7.71 -2.47 -10.20
CA LYS A 55 -8.36 -1.26 -10.74
C LYS A 55 -7.75 0.05 -10.22
N ASN A 56 -6.48 0.03 -9.82
CA ASN A 56 -5.82 1.21 -9.23
C ASN A 56 -5.89 2.43 -10.17
N GLY A 57 -6.38 3.56 -9.65
CA GLY A 57 -6.48 4.80 -10.42
C GLY A 57 -7.47 4.76 -11.60
N SER A 58 -8.30 3.73 -11.74
CA SER A 58 -9.16 3.52 -12.91
C SER A 58 -10.60 3.12 -12.58
N GLY A 59 -11.00 3.25 -11.32
CA GLY A 59 -12.35 2.98 -10.82
C GLY A 59 -13.37 4.04 -11.19
N THR A 60 -14.61 3.86 -10.73
CA THR A 60 -15.69 4.79 -11.06
C THR A 60 -15.47 6.18 -10.43
N PRO A 61 -15.80 7.29 -11.13
CA PRO A 61 -15.75 8.61 -10.53
C PRO A 61 -16.69 8.73 -9.31
N GLY A 62 -16.21 9.35 -8.24
CA GLY A 62 -16.96 9.54 -6.99
C GLY A 62 -16.34 8.77 -5.83
N HIS A 63 -17.13 8.54 -4.78
CA HIS A 63 -16.70 7.67 -3.68
C HIS A 63 -16.78 6.21 -4.08
N ILE A 64 -15.89 5.40 -3.51
CA ILE A 64 -15.87 3.95 -3.68
C ILE A 64 -17.24 3.37 -3.30
N ARG A 65 -17.78 2.52 -4.17
CA ARG A 65 -19.05 1.81 -3.94
C ARG A 65 -18.80 0.53 -3.14
N ILE A 66 -19.85 -0.01 -2.53
CA ILE A 66 -19.75 -1.26 -1.73
C ILE A 66 -19.05 -2.40 -2.51
N PRO A 67 -19.44 -2.74 -3.76
CA PRO A 67 -18.79 -3.85 -4.47
C PRO A 67 -17.32 -3.58 -4.80
N GLU A 68 -16.95 -2.32 -4.96
CA GLU A 68 -15.58 -1.90 -5.20
C GLU A 68 -14.74 -1.98 -3.91
N ALA A 69 -15.32 -1.60 -2.77
CA ALA A 69 -14.69 -1.74 -1.46
C ALA A 69 -14.49 -3.21 -1.08
N GLU A 70 -15.47 -4.08 -1.37
CA GLU A 70 -15.34 -5.53 -1.20
C GLU A 70 -14.19 -6.08 -2.05
N GLN A 71 -14.12 -5.71 -3.33
CA GLN A 71 -13.00 -6.10 -4.19
C GLN A 71 -11.64 -5.62 -3.63
N MET A 72 -11.54 -4.36 -3.19
CA MET A 72 -10.31 -3.84 -2.59
C MET A 72 -9.94 -4.59 -1.31
N SER A 73 -10.93 -4.92 -0.48
CA SER A 73 -10.74 -5.70 0.75
C SER A 73 -10.15 -7.07 0.43
N ASP A 74 -10.74 -7.78 -0.52
CA ASP A 74 -10.30 -9.13 -0.91
C ASP A 74 -8.87 -9.11 -1.48
N GLU A 75 -8.56 -8.15 -2.35
CA GLU A 75 -7.22 -8.03 -2.96
C GLU A 75 -6.15 -7.70 -1.91
N LEU A 76 -6.42 -6.76 -0.99
CA LEU A 76 -5.47 -6.41 0.06
C LEU A 76 -5.30 -7.54 1.08
N ALA A 77 -6.38 -8.21 1.47
CA ALA A 77 -6.32 -9.36 2.36
C ALA A 77 -5.49 -10.50 1.75
N ALA A 78 -5.70 -10.79 0.46
CA ALA A 78 -4.89 -11.77 -0.26
C ALA A 78 -3.40 -11.39 -0.27
N TYR A 79 -3.08 -10.12 -0.49
CA TYR A 79 -1.69 -9.65 -0.43
C TYR A 79 -1.09 -9.79 0.96
N ILE A 80 -1.77 -9.36 2.02
CA ILE A 80 -1.29 -9.51 3.41
C ILE A 80 -1.02 -10.97 3.74
N ASN A 81 -1.93 -11.88 3.38
CA ASN A 81 -1.75 -13.31 3.59
C ASN A 81 -0.55 -13.89 2.83
N SER A 82 -0.19 -13.30 1.67
CA SER A 82 0.98 -13.73 0.90
C SER A 82 2.33 -13.36 1.54
N LEU A 83 2.34 -12.43 2.51
CA LEU A 83 3.55 -12.03 3.24
C LEU A 83 4.01 -13.08 4.29
N GLY A 84 3.21 -14.12 4.51
CA GLY A 84 3.49 -15.21 5.44
C GLY A 84 3.07 -14.93 6.88
N ASP A 85 3.11 -15.98 7.72
CA ASP A 85 2.49 -15.94 9.06
C ASP A 85 3.22 -15.05 10.07
N ALA A 86 4.49 -14.72 9.81
CA ALA A 86 5.31 -13.87 10.67
C ALA A 86 4.71 -12.47 10.86
N VAL A 87 3.82 -12.00 9.98
CA VAL A 87 3.14 -10.71 10.11
C VAL A 87 2.16 -10.67 11.28
N TRP A 88 1.74 -11.83 11.78
CA TRP A 88 0.82 -11.98 12.92
C TRP A 88 1.54 -12.16 14.26
N GLU A 89 2.86 -12.34 14.24
CA GLU A 89 3.68 -12.53 15.44
C GLU A 89 4.00 -11.18 16.11
N SER A 90 3.85 -11.11 17.44
CA SER A 90 4.04 -9.88 18.24
C SER A 90 5.41 -9.78 18.88
#